data_AF-A0A1F4K4K0-F1
#
_entry.id   AF-A0A1F4K4K0-F1
#
_cell.length_a   1.000
_cell.length_b   1.000
_cell.length_c   1.000
_cell.angle_alpha   90.00
_cell.angle_beta   90.00
_cell.angle_gamma   90.00
#
_symmetry.space_group_name_H-M   'P 1'
#
loop_
_entity.id
_entity.type
_entity.pdbx_description
1 polymer ?
#
loop_
_entity_poly.entity_id
_entity_poly.type
_entity_poly.pdbx_seq_one_letter_code
_entity_poly.pdbx_strand_id
1 'polypeptide(L)'
;MKTPLSPPLQKSQYEALSEFRYQLRRFLYFSETAAKGAGLTPLQYLLMLHVRGFPGRDWATVNELADRLQMQHHGVVALLTRCEEAGLVKRVKSEVDRRVVEVHLQPQGAEQLERLAALHDAELRSLGETFQVARITAFNDTDGIAKKARGKKHSPFV
;
A
#
# COMPACT_ATOMS: atom_id res chain seq x y z
N MET A 1 19.28 -23.12 10.35
CA MET A 1 17.96 -23.11 11.03
C MET A 1 17.00 -23.95 10.19
N LYS A 2 16.41 -25.00 10.74
CA LYS A 2 15.35 -25.76 10.05
C LYS A 2 14.06 -24.93 10.16
N THR A 3 13.60 -24.36 9.05
CA THR A 3 12.26 -23.77 8.97
C THR A 3 11.28 -24.87 9.35
N PRO A 4 10.42 -24.70 10.38
CA PRO A 4 9.39 -25.70 10.64
C PRO A 4 8.53 -25.83 9.38
N LEU A 5 8.39 -27.06 8.88
CA LEU A 5 7.48 -27.36 7.79
C LEU A 5 6.06 -27.03 8.26
N SER A 6 5.52 -25.91 7.77
CA SER A 6 4.10 -25.60 7.95
C SER A 6 3.26 -26.75 7.41
N PRO A 7 2.14 -27.10 8.06
CA PRO A 7 1.25 -28.15 7.54
C PRO A 7 0.82 -27.82 6.10
N PRO A 8 0.58 -28.85 5.27
CA PRO A 8 0.13 -28.63 3.90
C PRO A 8 -1.18 -27.85 3.88
N LEU A 9 -1.30 -26.91 2.95
CA LEU A 9 -2.48 -26.07 2.80
C LEU A 9 -3.69 -26.89 2.34
N GLN A 10 -4.87 -26.55 2.86
CA GLN A 10 -6.16 -27.08 2.40
C GLN A 10 -6.55 -26.44 1.06
N LYS A 11 -7.37 -27.13 0.26
CA LYS A 11 -7.87 -26.64 -1.04
C LYS A 11 -8.50 -25.25 -0.95
N SER A 12 -9.30 -25.00 0.09
CA SER A 12 -9.95 -23.70 0.33
C SER A 12 -8.96 -22.55 0.53
N GLN A 13 -7.77 -22.82 1.07
CA GLN A 13 -6.72 -21.80 1.22
C GLN A 13 -6.12 -21.41 -0.14
N TYR A 14 -5.95 -22.36 -1.05
CA TYR A 14 -5.52 -22.07 -2.43
C TYR A 14 -6.60 -21.28 -3.20
N GLU A 15 -7.88 -21.61 -3.02
CA GLU A 15 -8.99 -20.89 -3.64
C GLU A 15 -9.03 -19.43 -3.16
N ALA A 16 -8.90 -19.19 -1.86
CA ALA A 16 -8.83 -17.85 -1.30
C ALA A 16 -7.62 -17.05 -1.83
N LEU A 17 -6.43 -17.68 -1.91
CA LEU A 17 -5.23 -17.05 -2.48
C LEU A 17 -5.41 -16.71 -3.96
N SER A 18 -6.02 -17.61 -4.73
CA SER A 18 -6.31 -17.41 -6.15
C SER A 18 -7.26 -16.24 -6.36
N GLU A 19 -8.36 -16.20 -5.61
CA GLU A 19 -9.38 -15.15 -5.71
C GLU A 19 -8.80 -13.79 -5.31
N PHE A 20 -8.06 -13.72 -4.20
CA PHE A 20 -7.38 -12.49 -3.80
C PHE A 20 -6.43 -11.97 -4.89
N ARG A 21 -5.60 -12.84 -5.47
CA ARG A 21 -4.67 -12.45 -6.53
C ARG A 21 -5.39 -11.99 -7.79
N TYR A 22 -6.48 -12.64 -8.17
CA TYR A 22 -7.30 -12.26 -9.31
C TYR A 22 -7.87 -10.85 -9.14
N GLN A 23 -8.50 -10.57 -7.99
CA GLN A 23 -9.14 -9.29 -7.73
C GLN A 23 -8.13 -8.15 -7.56
N LEU A 24 -7.01 -8.41 -6.87
CA LEU A 24 -5.90 -7.45 -6.81
C LEU A 24 -5.38 -7.13 -8.22
N ARG A 25 -5.21 -8.13 -9.09
CA ARG A 25 -4.74 -7.90 -10.45
C ARG A 25 -5.74 -7.08 -11.28
N ARG A 26 -7.04 -7.32 -11.12
CA ARG A 26 -8.09 -6.52 -11.76
C ARG A 26 -8.01 -5.05 -11.33
N PHE A 27 -7.92 -4.80 -10.03
CA PHE A 27 -7.78 -3.45 -9.50
C PHE A 27 -6.52 -2.75 -10.04
N LEU A 28 -5.38 -3.43 -10.03
CA LEU A 28 -4.12 -2.87 -10.55
C LEU A 28 -4.21 -2.57 -12.05
N TYR A 29 -4.85 -3.45 -12.83
CA TYR A 29 -5.07 -3.21 -14.26
C TYR A 29 -5.98 -2.01 -14.53
N PHE A 30 -7.07 -1.88 -13.77
CA PHE A 30 -7.92 -0.68 -13.80
C PHE A 30 -7.10 0.57 -13.49
N SER A 31 -6.33 0.54 -12.39
CA SER A 31 -5.49 1.67 -11.95
C SER A 31 -4.52 2.13 -13.03
N GLU A 32 -3.83 1.17 -13.68
CA GLU A 32 -2.94 1.46 -14.78
C GLU A 32 -3.66 2.11 -15.96
N THR A 33 -4.84 1.61 -16.30
CA THR A 33 -5.66 2.10 -17.41
C THR A 33 -6.19 3.51 -17.12
N ALA A 34 -6.68 3.75 -15.91
CA ALA A 34 -7.18 5.05 -15.47
C ALA A 34 -6.06 6.10 -15.47
N ALA A 35 -4.88 5.78 -14.93
CA ALA A 35 -3.73 6.68 -14.95
C ALA A 35 -3.29 7.03 -16.38
N LYS A 36 -3.19 6.01 -17.26
CA LYS A 36 -2.84 6.24 -18.68
C LYS A 36 -3.87 7.08 -19.40
N GLY A 37 -5.16 6.83 -19.18
CA GLY A 37 -6.26 7.63 -19.74
C GLY A 37 -6.25 9.09 -19.25
N ALA A 38 -5.64 9.34 -18.09
CA ALA A 38 -5.38 10.67 -17.55
C ALA A 38 -4.09 11.33 -18.05
N GLY A 39 -3.34 10.69 -18.96
CA GLY A 39 -2.03 11.18 -19.42
C GLY A 39 -0.90 11.01 -18.40
N LEU A 40 -1.08 10.16 -17.39
CA LEU A 40 -0.11 9.91 -16.32
C LEU A 40 0.42 8.47 -16.38
N THR A 41 1.62 8.28 -15.86
CA THR A 41 2.10 6.93 -15.54
C THR A 41 1.48 6.45 -14.21
N PRO A 42 1.30 5.13 -14.01
CA PRO A 42 0.80 4.59 -12.75
C PRO A 42 1.66 5.03 -11.54
N LEU A 43 2.98 5.11 -11.72
CA LEU A 43 3.91 5.55 -10.68
C LEU A 43 3.78 7.04 -10.35
N GLN A 44 3.48 7.91 -11.33
CA GLN A 44 3.21 9.33 -11.05
C GLN A 44 1.95 9.48 -10.20
N TYR A 45 0.89 8.74 -10.52
CA TYR A 45 -0.32 8.70 -9.70
C TYR A 45 -0.04 8.23 -8.28
N LEU A 46 0.62 7.07 -8.11
CA LEU A 46 0.95 6.53 -6.79
C LEU A 46 1.84 7.48 -5.97
N LEU A 47 2.81 8.14 -6.61
CA LEU A 47 3.64 9.14 -5.94
C LEU A 47 2.77 10.28 -5.39
N MET A 48 1.89 10.85 -6.21
CA MET A 48 1.01 11.94 -5.78
C MET A 48 0.05 11.49 -4.66
N LEU A 49 -0.53 10.29 -4.80
CA LEU A 49 -1.39 9.70 -3.78
C LEU A 49 -0.65 9.55 -2.45
N HIS A 50 0.59 9.07 -2.48
CA HIS A 50 1.39 8.91 -1.27
C HIS A 50 1.84 10.25 -0.67
N VAL A 51 2.11 11.29 -1.49
CA VAL A 51 2.38 12.64 -0.97
C VAL A 51 1.20 13.15 -0.15
N ARG A 52 -0.03 13.02 -0.65
CA ARG A 52 -1.26 13.46 0.04
C ARG A 52 -1.72 12.51 1.16
N GLY A 53 -1.35 11.24 1.08
CA GLY A 53 -1.91 10.17 1.90
C GLY A 53 -1.26 9.99 3.28
N PHE A 54 -0.33 10.85 3.70
CA PHE A 54 0.26 10.77 5.03
C PHE A 54 -0.69 11.36 6.09
N PRO A 55 -0.96 10.64 7.20
CA PRO A 55 -1.80 11.18 8.26
C PRO A 55 -1.24 12.47 8.84
N GLY A 56 -2.09 13.50 8.97
CA GLY A 56 -1.77 14.75 9.66
C GLY A 56 -0.91 15.74 8.86
N ARG A 57 -0.59 15.48 7.59
CA ARG A 57 0.17 16.39 6.73
C ARG A 57 -0.07 16.12 5.24
N ASP A 58 0.15 17.13 4.40
CA ASP A 58 -0.01 17.05 2.94
C ASP A 58 1.34 16.99 2.18
N TRP A 59 2.36 16.42 2.80
CA TRP A 59 3.70 16.26 2.22
C TRP A 59 4.35 14.94 2.63
N ALA A 60 5.36 14.53 1.87
CA ALA A 60 6.16 13.34 2.13
C ALA A 60 7.66 13.60 1.94
N THR A 61 8.51 12.81 2.59
CA THR A 61 9.94 12.77 2.30
C THR A 61 10.27 11.73 1.22
N VAL A 62 11.46 11.83 0.62
CA VAL A 62 11.93 10.85 -0.38
C VAL A 62 12.02 9.44 0.21
N ASN A 63 12.44 9.29 1.47
CA ASN A 63 12.56 7.99 2.13
C ASN A 63 11.18 7.34 2.35
N GLU A 64 10.19 8.13 2.74
CA GLU A 64 8.83 7.64 2.92
C GLU A 64 8.17 7.27 1.59
N LEU A 65 8.45 8.03 0.53
CA LEU A 65 8.01 7.68 -0.83
C LEU A 65 8.71 6.41 -1.33
N ALA A 66 10.01 6.24 -1.06
CA ALA A 66 10.74 5.02 -1.40
C ALA A 66 10.16 3.78 -0.72
N ASP A 67 9.81 3.89 0.56
CA ASP A 67 9.13 2.83 1.31
C ASP A 67 7.74 2.54 0.72
N ARG A 68 6.87 3.55 0.59
CA ARG A 68 5.50 3.34 0.07
C ARG A 68 5.48 2.79 -1.36
N LEU A 69 6.38 3.25 -2.22
CA LEU A 69 6.49 2.80 -3.61
C LEU A 69 7.29 1.48 -3.74
N GLN A 70 7.91 0.99 -2.66
CA GLN A 70 8.81 -0.17 -2.67
C GLN A 70 9.92 -0.03 -3.73
N MET A 71 10.49 1.17 -3.81
CA MET A 71 11.50 1.55 -4.80
C MET A 71 12.81 1.96 -4.14
N GLN A 72 13.91 1.76 -4.86
CA GLN A 72 15.20 2.28 -4.42
C GLN A 72 15.19 3.82 -4.42
N HIS A 73 15.90 4.42 -3.46
CA HIS A 73 15.93 5.87 -3.26
C HIS A 73 16.25 6.65 -4.56
N HIS A 74 17.27 6.23 -5.30
CA HIS A 74 17.64 6.87 -6.57
C HIS A 74 16.52 6.81 -7.63
N GLY A 75 15.75 5.72 -7.66
CA GLY A 75 14.60 5.58 -8.56
C GLY A 75 13.47 6.54 -8.21
N VAL A 76 13.23 6.77 -6.91
CA VAL A 76 12.25 7.76 -6.43
C VAL A 76 12.71 9.18 -6.76
N VAL A 77 14.00 9.49 -6.59
CA VAL A 77 14.55 10.80 -6.98
C VAL A 77 14.34 11.06 -8.48
N ALA A 78 14.62 10.09 -9.34
CA ALA A 78 14.38 10.22 -10.79
C ALA A 78 12.89 10.34 -11.15
N LEU A 79 12.00 9.68 -10.39
CA LEU A 79 10.55 9.85 -10.54
C LEU A 79 10.10 11.25 -10.11
N LEU A 80 10.60 11.75 -8.97
CA LEU A 80 10.30 13.10 -8.49
C LEU A 80 10.71 14.18 -9.48
N THR A 81 11.92 14.10 -10.05
CA THR A 81 12.38 15.04 -11.08
C THR A 81 11.40 15.08 -12.26
N ARG A 82 10.95 13.93 -12.77
CA ARG A 82 9.94 13.88 -13.85
C ARG A 82 8.58 14.43 -13.43
N CYS A 83 8.17 14.25 -12.18
CA CYS A 83 6.94 14.84 -11.66
C CYS A 83 7.03 16.35 -11.51
N GLU A 84 8.19 16.89 -11.13
CA GLU A 84 8.45 18.33 -11.06
C GLU A 84 8.46 18.96 -12.47
N GLU A 85 9.13 18.33 -13.43
CA GLU A 85 9.12 18.74 -14.83
C GLU A 85 7.70 18.75 -15.43
N ALA A 86 6.84 17.84 -14.98
CA ALA A 86 5.44 17.77 -15.38
C ALA A 86 4.50 18.70 -14.58
N GLY A 87 5.01 19.52 -13.66
CA GLY A 87 4.20 20.45 -12.87
C GLY A 87 3.32 19.79 -11.81
N LEU A 88 3.60 18.54 -11.44
CA LEU A 88 2.77 17.75 -10.53
C LEU A 88 3.16 17.94 -9.05
N VAL A 89 4.45 18.09 -8.77
CA VAL A 89 4.99 18.20 -7.41
C VAL A 89 6.12 19.23 -7.35
N LYS A 90 6.50 19.62 -6.13
CA LYS A 90 7.69 20.42 -5.86
C LYS A 90 8.42 19.92 -4.62
N ARG A 91 9.75 19.96 -4.63
CA ARG A 91 10.59 19.76 -3.45
C ARG A 91 10.90 21.08 -2.75
N VAL A 92 10.70 21.12 -1.44
CA VAL A 92 10.96 22.30 -0.58
C VAL A 92 11.80 21.85 0.61
N LYS A 93 12.78 22.64 1.03
CA LYS A 93 13.49 22.38 2.30
C LYS A 93 12.55 22.71 3.46
N SER A 94 12.45 21.82 4.43
CA SER A 94 11.61 22.06 5.60
C SER A 94 12.06 23.33 6.35
N GLU A 95 11.09 24.10 6.82
CA GLU A 95 11.34 25.27 7.67
C GLU A 95 11.73 24.87 9.11
N VAL A 96 11.30 23.69 9.55
CA VAL A 96 11.57 23.15 10.90
C VAL A 96 12.94 22.47 10.98
N ASP A 97 13.25 21.63 10.00
CA ASP A 97 14.56 20.99 9.87
C ASP A 97 15.09 21.10 8.44
N ARG A 98 16.04 22.00 8.20
CA ARG A 98 16.63 22.23 6.87
C ARG A 98 17.33 21.02 6.25
N ARG A 99 17.55 19.94 7.02
CA ARG A 99 18.07 18.66 6.51
C ARG A 99 17.00 17.84 5.79
N VAL A 100 15.73 18.11 6.07
CA VAL A 100 14.58 17.43 5.49
C VAL A 100 14.16 18.14 4.20
N VAL A 101 13.96 17.34 3.15
CA VAL A 101 13.33 17.78 1.90
C VAL A 101 11.92 17.21 1.88
N GLU A 102 10.96 18.12 1.83
CA GLU A 102 9.53 17.84 1.75
C GLU A 102 9.08 17.89 0.29
N VAL A 103 8.33 16.90 -0.13
CA VAL A 103 7.66 16.84 -1.42
C VAL A 103 6.22 17.25 -1.22
N HIS A 104 5.80 18.28 -1.96
CA HIS A 104 4.45 18.84 -1.92
C HIS A 104 3.80 18.71 -3.29
N LEU A 105 2.47 18.54 -3.33
CA LEU A 105 1.72 18.63 -4.59
C LEU A 105 1.73 20.07 -5.10
N GLN A 106 1.80 20.22 -6.42
CA GLN A 106 1.44 21.47 -7.10
C GLN A 106 -0.06 21.47 -7.43
N PRO A 107 -0.68 22.64 -7.73
CA PRO A 107 -2.10 22.73 -8.02
C PRO A 107 -2.57 21.75 -9.11
N GLN A 108 -1.83 21.65 -10.22
CA GLN A 108 -2.10 20.69 -11.29
C GLN A 108 -2.04 19.24 -10.79
N GLY A 109 -1.02 18.88 -10.02
CA GLY A 109 -0.90 17.54 -9.45
C GLY A 109 -2.05 17.20 -8.49
N ALA A 110 -2.48 18.17 -7.68
CA ALA A 110 -3.60 17.99 -6.76
C ALA A 110 -4.93 17.75 -7.48
N GLU A 111 -5.22 18.53 -8.54
CA GLU A 111 -6.43 18.36 -9.36
C GLU A 111 -6.44 16.99 -10.06
N GLN A 112 -5.31 16.61 -10.67
CA GLN A 112 -5.17 15.32 -11.34
C GLN A 112 -5.31 14.15 -10.36
N LEU A 113 -4.74 14.29 -9.16
CA LEU A 113 -4.87 13.31 -8.09
C LEU A 113 -6.31 13.18 -7.62
N GLU A 114 -7.03 14.28 -7.39
CA GLU A 114 -8.41 14.24 -6.90
C GLU A 114 -9.32 13.46 -7.85
N ARG A 115 -9.24 13.76 -9.14
CA ARG A 115 -9.99 13.05 -10.18
C ARG A 115 -9.66 11.56 -10.22
N LEU A 116 -8.38 11.19 -10.20
CA LEU A 116 -7.97 9.80 -10.22
C LEU A 116 -8.35 9.07 -8.93
N ALA A 117 -8.17 9.70 -7.77
CA ALA A 117 -8.52 9.12 -6.47
C ALA A 117 -10.02 8.80 -6.39
N ALA A 118 -10.89 9.68 -6.89
CA ALA A 118 -12.33 9.43 -6.97
C ALA A 118 -12.66 8.19 -7.83
N LEU A 119 -12.00 8.02 -8.97
CA LEU A 119 -12.16 6.82 -9.81
C LEU A 119 -11.71 5.54 -9.09
N HIS A 120 -10.60 5.61 -8.34
CA HIS A 120 -10.10 4.47 -7.58
C HIS A 120 -10.99 4.14 -6.38
N ASP A 121 -11.56 5.14 -5.70
CA ASP A 121 -12.53 4.92 -4.61
C ASP A 121 -13.79 4.21 -5.15
N ALA A 122 -14.32 4.66 -6.30
CA ALA A 122 -15.45 4.02 -6.95
C ALA A 122 -15.17 2.57 -7.34
N GLU A 123 -14.00 2.29 -7.94
CA GLU A 123 -13.60 0.93 -8.28
C GLU A 123 -13.38 0.05 -7.05
N LEU A 124 -12.79 0.60 -5.98
CA LEU A 124 -12.60 -0.16 -4.75
C LEU A 124 -13.94 -0.54 -4.09
N ARG A 125 -14.95 0.35 -4.16
CA ARG A 125 -16.31 0.07 -3.69
C ARG A 125 -17.00 -0.99 -4.54
N SER A 126 -16.88 -0.93 -5.87
CA SER A 126 -17.46 -1.93 -6.78
C SER A 126 -16.86 -3.33 -6.53
N LEU A 127 -15.56 -3.37 -6.23
CA LEU A 127 -14.91 -4.57 -5.75
C LEU A 127 -15.51 -4.99 -4.42
N GLY A 128 -15.63 -4.13 -3.40
CA GLY A 128 -16.19 -4.49 -2.09
C GLY A 128 -17.60 -5.10 -2.12
N GLU A 129 -18.45 -4.69 -3.06
CA GLU A 129 -19.77 -5.29 -3.29
C GLU A 129 -19.69 -6.71 -3.88
N THR A 130 -18.65 -6.98 -4.67
CA THR A 130 -18.36 -8.29 -5.30
C THR A 130 -17.43 -9.17 -4.45
N PHE A 131 -16.63 -8.54 -3.60
CA PHE A 131 -15.44 -9.05 -2.94
C PHE A 131 -15.65 -8.96 -1.42
N GLN A 132 -16.49 -9.84 -0.91
CA GLN A 132 -16.34 -10.24 0.48
C GLN A 132 -15.15 -11.19 0.51
N VAL A 133 -13.93 -10.68 0.73
CA VAL A 133 -12.85 -11.56 1.19
C VAL A 133 -13.41 -12.20 2.44
N ALA A 134 -13.80 -13.47 2.34
CA ALA A 134 -14.22 -14.27 3.45
C ALA A 134 -13.05 -14.27 4.43
N ARG A 135 -13.07 -13.31 5.36
CA ARG A 135 -12.13 -13.11 6.44
C ARG A 135 -10.64 -13.29 6.05
N ILE A 136 -9.92 -12.17 5.98
CA ILE A 136 -8.46 -12.16 6.25
C ILE A 136 -8.13 -12.80 7.62
N THR A 137 -9.11 -13.18 8.46
CA THR A 137 -8.86 -13.90 9.72
C THR A 137 -8.19 -15.27 9.54
N ALA A 138 -8.27 -15.93 8.37
CA ALA A 138 -7.44 -17.12 8.14
C ALA A 138 -5.92 -16.81 8.21
N PHE A 139 -5.53 -15.55 8.00
CA PHE A 139 -4.17 -15.05 8.19
C PHE A 139 -3.94 -14.36 9.55
N ASN A 140 -5.00 -13.88 10.23
CA ASN A 140 -4.89 -13.24 11.55
C ASN A 140 -5.13 -14.18 12.74
N ASP A 141 -5.57 -15.43 12.54
CA ASP A 141 -5.72 -16.44 13.60
C ASP A 141 -4.36 -17.06 13.99
N THR A 142 -3.35 -16.23 14.32
CA THR A 142 -2.15 -16.68 15.04
C THR A 142 -2.34 -16.71 16.55
N ASP A 143 -3.47 -16.22 17.08
CA ASP A 143 -3.81 -16.25 18.50
C ASP A 143 -4.12 -17.66 19.06
N GLY A 144 -4.24 -18.68 18.19
CA GLY A 144 -4.55 -20.05 18.59
C GLY A 144 -3.35 -20.90 19.05
N ILE A 145 -2.11 -20.50 18.73
CA ILE A 145 -0.92 -21.34 19.01
C ILE A 145 -0.31 -21.03 20.38
N ALA A 146 -0.43 -19.80 20.89
CA ALA A 146 0.21 -19.40 22.15
C ALA A 146 -0.53 -19.87 23.42
N LYS A 147 -1.85 -20.15 23.36
CA LYS A 147 -2.64 -20.51 24.56
C LYS A 147 -2.58 -21.98 24.97
N LYS A 148 -2.06 -22.89 24.13
CA LYS A 148 -1.99 -24.33 24.48
C LYS A 148 -0.67 -24.80 25.10
N ALA A 149 0.35 -23.93 25.20
CA ALA A 149 1.67 -24.30 25.75
C ALA A 149 1.90 -23.91 27.22
N ARG A 150 0.99 -23.14 27.85
CA ARG A 150 1.05 -22.77 29.28
C ARG A 150 -0.17 -23.30 30.02
N GLY A 151 -0.25 -24.62 30.18
CA GLY A 151 -1.38 -25.25 30.85
C GLY A 151 -1.11 -26.67 31.31
N LYS A 152 0.12 -27.00 31.74
CA LYS A 152 0.42 -28.21 32.51
C LYS A 152 1.66 -27.98 33.37
N LYS A 153 1.51 -27.29 34.50
CA LYS A 153 2.38 -27.49 35.67
C LYS A 153 1.55 -27.36 36.95
N HIS A 154 1.46 -28.50 37.63
CA HIS A 154 1.43 -28.71 39.08
C HIS A 154 0.17 -28.38 39.88
N SER A 155 -0.42 -29.44 40.42
CA SER A 155 -0.89 -29.52 41.83
C SER A 155 -1.03 -31.01 42.20
N PRO A 156 -0.99 -31.40 43.49
CA PRO A 156 0.13 -31.28 44.43
C PRO A 156 0.54 -32.68 44.96
N PHE A 157 1.77 -32.84 45.44
CA PHE A 157 2.10 -33.99 46.29
C PHE A 157 1.66 -33.70 47.74
N VAL A 158 1.14 -34.77 48.35
CA VAL A 158 1.08 -35.09 49.78
C VAL A 158 2.26 -34.56 50.58
#